data_AF-A0A2J4PSH0-F1
#
_entry.id   AF-A0A2J4PSH0-F1
#
_cell.length_a   1.000
_cell.length_b   1.000
_cell.length_c   1.000
_cell.angle_alpha   90.00
_cell.angle_beta   90.00
_cell.angle_gamma   90.00
#
_symmetry.space_group_name_H-M   'P 1'
#
loop_
_entity.id
_entity.type
_entity.pdbx_description
1 polymer ?
#
loop_
_entity_poly.entity_id
_entity_poly.type
_entity_poly.pdbx_seq_one_letter_code
_entity_poly.pdbx_strand_id
1 'polypeptide(L)'
;LNPQRILKEMEGVFNHLTTSLSLKPSRQVTLRFLIHCCCMVERIVINRKPLQMSLESQPALDVRAFSVIKSAFQPIEEAYAIRLSDAEYFYIYELLYR
;
A
#
# COMPACT_ATOMS: atom_id res chain seq x y z
N LEU A 1 -0.71 12.54 13.91
CA LEU A 1 -1.17 11.20 13.47
C LEU A 1 -1.21 10.27 14.68
N ASN A 2 -2.23 9.40 14.80
CA ASN A 2 -2.29 8.40 15.88
C ASN A 2 -1.67 7.08 15.37
N PRO A 3 -0.54 6.62 15.93
CA PRO A 3 0.18 5.46 15.40
C PRO A 3 -0.60 4.15 15.58
N GLN A 4 -1.33 3.97 16.69
CA GLN A 4 -2.12 2.76 16.91
C GLN A 4 -3.28 2.65 15.92
N ARG A 5 -3.91 3.79 15.60
CA ARG A 5 -4.98 3.84 14.60
C ARG A 5 -4.46 3.49 13.20
N ILE A 6 -3.35 4.10 12.77
CA ILE A 6 -2.76 3.83 11.46
C ILE A 6 -2.40 2.36 11.34
N LEU A 7 -1.71 1.79 12.34
CA LEU A 7 -1.31 0.39 12.31
C LEU A 7 -2.53 -0.53 12.15
N LYS A 8 -3.58 -0.31 12.95
CA LYS A 8 -4.81 -1.10 12.87
C LYS A 8 -5.49 -1.00 11.50
N GLU A 9 -5.53 0.18 10.91
CA GLU A 9 -6.08 0.37 9.56
C GLU A 9 -5.22 -0.33 8.50
N MET A 10 -3.88 -0.28 8.60
CA MET A 10 -2.97 -0.99 7.70
C MET A 10 -3.06 -2.51 7.84
N GLU A 11 -3.27 -3.03 9.05
CA GLU A 11 -3.59 -4.46 9.27
C GLU A 11 -4.89 -4.85 8.57
N GLY A 12 -5.92 -3.99 8.64
CA GLY A 12 -7.17 -4.17 7.92
C GLY A 12 -6.98 -4.24 6.41
N VAL A 13 -6.21 -3.30 5.85
CA VAL A 13 -5.85 -3.30 4.42
C VAL A 13 -5.08 -4.57 4.06
N PHE A 14 -4.07 -4.95 4.83
CA PHE A 14 -3.27 -6.16 4.58
C PHE A 14 -4.13 -7.43 4.58
N ASN A 15 -5.03 -7.58 5.56
CA ASN A 15 -5.94 -8.71 5.64
C ASN A 15 -6.91 -8.75 4.45
N HIS A 16 -7.42 -7.59 4.02
CA HIS A 16 -8.28 -7.51 2.84
C HIS A 16 -7.53 -7.91 1.55
N LEU A 17 -6.31 -7.41 1.36
CA LEU A 17 -5.46 -7.74 0.21
C LEU A 17 -5.14 -9.23 0.15
N THR A 18 -4.65 -9.79 1.26
CA THR A 18 -4.24 -11.20 1.32
C THR A 18 -5.42 -12.14 1.08
N THR A 19 -6.61 -11.80 1.59
CA THR A 19 -7.84 -12.55 1.32
C THR A 19 -8.28 -12.42 -0.14
N SER A 20 -8.38 -11.20 -0.66
CA SER A 20 -8.92 -10.92 -2.01
C SER A 20 -8.03 -11.44 -3.13
N LEU A 21 -6.72 -11.48 -2.90
CA LEU A 21 -5.71 -11.96 -3.83
C LEU A 21 -5.22 -13.38 -3.53
N SER A 22 -5.78 -14.04 -2.51
CA SER A 22 -5.38 -15.39 -2.07
C SER A 22 -3.87 -15.51 -1.81
N LEU A 23 -3.26 -14.45 -1.27
CA LEU A 23 -1.83 -14.39 -0.98
C LEU A 23 -1.54 -15.02 0.39
N LYS A 24 -0.35 -15.61 0.53
CA LYS A 24 0.20 -16.08 1.81
C LYS A 24 1.57 -15.46 2.04
N PRO A 25 1.66 -14.15 2.35
CA PRO A 25 2.94 -13.48 2.48
C PRO A 25 3.74 -14.02 3.66
N SER A 26 5.07 -14.03 3.54
CA SER A 26 5.94 -14.39 4.66
C SER A 26 5.88 -13.33 5.76
N ARG A 27 6.32 -13.68 6.98
CA ARG A 27 6.42 -12.71 8.09
C ARG A 27 7.26 -11.48 7.72
N GLN A 28 8.31 -11.68 6.92
CA GLN A 28 9.16 -10.60 6.45
C GLN A 28 8.42 -9.64 5.50
N VAL A 29 7.63 -10.19 4.56
CA VAL A 29 6.78 -9.38 3.68
C VAL A 29 5.71 -8.63 4.47
N THR A 30 5.03 -9.30 5.40
CA THR A 30 4.05 -8.66 6.30
C THR A 30 4.67 -7.48 7.06
N LEU A 31 5.85 -7.68 7.67
CA LEU A 31 6.52 -6.62 8.42
C LEU A 31 6.90 -5.45 7.51
N ARG A 32 7.51 -5.71 6.34
CA ARG A 32 7.89 -4.68 5.37
C ARG A 32 6.67 -3.90 4.88
N PHE A 33 5.57 -4.59 4.59
CA PHE A 33 4.30 -3.97 4.19
C PHE A 33 3.79 -3.00 5.25
N LEU A 34 3.68 -3.46 6.51
CA LEU A 34 3.15 -2.63 7.59
C LEU A 34 4.02 -1.39 7.85
N ILE A 35 5.34 -1.57 7.92
CA ILE A 35 6.29 -0.46 8.07
C ILE A 35 6.13 0.53 6.92
N HIS A 36 6.16 0.03 5.68
CA HIS A 36 6.09 0.87 4.50
C HIS A 36 4.79 1.69 4.48
N CYS A 37 3.64 1.05 4.67
CA CYS A 37 2.35 1.72 4.55
C CYS A 37 2.13 2.73 5.69
N CYS A 38 2.59 2.43 6.92
CA CYS A 38 2.55 3.40 8.02
C CYS A 38 3.42 4.63 7.70
N CYS A 39 4.64 4.43 7.21
CA CYS A 39 5.53 5.53 6.80
C CYS A 39 5.02 6.28 5.57
N MET A 40 4.33 5.60 4.64
CA MET A 40 3.72 6.21 3.46
C MET A 40 2.63 7.20 3.88
N VAL A 41 1.71 6.81 4.78
CA VAL A 41 0.68 7.71 5.30
C VAL A 41 1.32 8.93 5.98
N GLU A 42 2.31 8.71 6.85
CA GLU A 42 3.03 9.82 7.51
C GLU A 42 3.67 10.77 6.48
N ARG A 43 4.41 10.23 5.50
CA ARG A 43 5.08 11.02 4.48
C ARG A 43 4.12 11.84 3.63
N ILE A 44 2.99 11.27 3.23
CA ILE A 44 2.05 11.98 2.35
C ILE A 44 1.26 13.01 3.14
N VAL A 45 0.80 12.69 4.36
CA VAL A 45 0.02 13.62 5.19
C VAL A 45 0.88 14.79 5.66
N ILE A 46 2.08 14.52 6.17
CA ILE A 46 2.93 15.54 6.81
C ILE A 46 3.78 16.26 5.77
N ASN A 47 4.52 15.49 4.96
CA ASN A 47 5.53 16.06 4.06
C ASN A 47 4.98 16.36 2.66
N ARG A 48 3.72 15.99 2.37
CA ARG A 48 3.10 16.09 1.04
C ARG A 48 3.98 15.51 -0.07
N LYS A 49 4.72 14.45 0.27
CA LYS A 49 5.78 13.88 -0.57
C LYS A 49 5.50 12.39 -0.88
N PRO A 50 4.67 12.11 -1.90
CA PRO A 50 4.53 10.75 -2.41
C PRO A 50 5.86 10.26 -3.01
N LEU A 51 5.98 8.96 -3.20
CA LEU A 51 7.13 8.37 -3.89
C LEU A 51 7.25 8.95 -5.30
N GLN A 52 8.49 9.23 -5.68
CA GLN A 52 8.88 9.57 -7.04
C GLN A 52 9.75 8.43 -7.55
N MET A 53 9.21 7.61 -8.45
CA MET A 53 9.96 6.56 -9.12
C MET A 53 9.60 6.55 -10.61
N SER A 54 10.58 6.27 -11.47
CA SER A 54 10.31 6.02 -12.88
C SER A 54 9.56 4.69 -13.01
N LEU A 55 8.43 4.71 -13.72
CA LEU A 55 7.62 3.54 -14.05
C LEU A 55 7.93 3.01 -15.46
N GLU A 56 9.03 3.45 -16.07
CA GLU A 56 9.34 3.20 -17.49
C GLU A 56 9.60 1.73 -17.85
N SER A 57 9.80 0.85 -16.86
CA SER A 57 10.03 -0.58 -17.05
C SER A 57 9.01 -1.44 -16.30
N GLN A 58 7.72 -1.16 -16.45
CA GLN A 58 6.68 -2.02 -15.88
C GLN A 58 6.61 -3.35 -16.67
N PRO A 59 6.97 -4.50 -16.07
CA PRO A 59 6.58 -5.78 -16.62
C PRO A 59 5.05 -5.87 -16.67
N ALA A 60 4.50 -6.84 -17.42
CA ALA A 60 3.06 -7.06 -17.50
C ALA A 60 2.45 -7.21 -16.09
N LEU A 61 1.87 -6.11 -15.58
CA LEU A 61 1.25 -6.06 -14.27
C LEU A 61 -0.06 -6.84 -14.31
N ASP A 62 -0.33 -7.61 -13.26
CA ASP A 62 -1.65 -8.18 -13.06
C ASP A 62 -2.64 -7.04 -12.78
N VAL A 63 -3.44 -6.68 -13.79
CA VAL A 63 -4.43 -5.60 -13.74
C VAL A 63 -5.45 -5.84 -12.62
N ARG A 64 -5.81 -7.10 -12.36
CA ARG A 64 -6.73 -7.45 -11.28
C ARG A 64 -6.08 -7.18 -9.93
N ALA A 65 -4.84 -7.62 -9.74
CA ALA A 65 -4.10 -7.37 -8.50
C ALA A 65 -3.97 -5.87 -8.22
N PHE A 66 -3.62 -5.09 -9.24
CA PHE A 66 -3.48 -3.65 -9.12
C PHE A 66 -4.81 -2.95 -8.80
N SER A 67 -5.91 -3.38 -9.42
CA SER A 67 -7.25 -2.87 -9.13
C SER A 67 -7.66 -3.15 -7.68
N VAL A 68 -7.40 -4.36 -7.17
CA VAL A 68 -7.67 -4.72 -5.77
C VAL A 68 -6.81 -3.89 -4.82
N ILE A 69 -5.54 -3.67 -5.14
CA ILE A 69 -4.65 -2.80 -4.36
C ILE A 69 -5.23 -1.38 -4.27
N LYS A 70 -5.60 -0.78 -5.41
CA LYS A 70 -6.19 0.58 -5.41
C LYS A 70 -7.45 0.66 -4.55
N SER A 71 -8.38 -0.28 -4.73
CA SER A 71 -9.63 -0.32 -3.96
C SER A 71 -9.40 -0.51 -2.46
N ALA A 72 -8.42 -1.34 -2.07
CA ALA A 72 -8.11 -1.58 -0.66
C ALA A 72 -7.59 -0.33 0.08
N PHE A 73 -6.93 0.58 -0.63
CA PHE A 73 -6.38 1.81 -0.08
C PHE A 73 -7.32 3.01 -0.17
N GLN A 74 -8.44 2.92 -0.89
CA GLN A 74 -9.43 4.00 -0.97
C GLN A 74 -9.90 4.49 0.41
N PRO A 75 -10.24 3.63 1.39
CA PRO A 75 -10.63 4.09 2.73
C PRO A 75 -9.51 4.86 3.45
N ILE A 76 -8.24 4.56 3.14
CA ILE A 76 -7.08 5.25 3.70
C ILE A 76 -6.93 6.64 3.06
N GLU A 77 -7.06 6.72 1.74
CA GLU A 77 -7.08 7.99 1.02
C GLU A 77 -8.17 8.93 1.56
N GLU A 78 -9.37 8.41 1.79
CA GLU A 78 -10.49 9.15 2.37
C GLU A 78 -10.24 9.55 3.82
N ALA A 79 -9.82 8.60 4.68
CA ALA A 79 -9.62 8.85 6.12
C ALA A 79 -8.53 9.89 6.42
N TYR A 80 -7.51 9.97 5.58
CA TYR A 80 -6.37 10.89 5.75
C TYR A 80 -6.39 12.07 4.78
N ALA A 81 -7.40 12.18 3.92
CA ALA A 81 -7.51 13.20 2.87
C ALA A 81 -6.24 13.27 1.99
N ILE A 82 -5.71 12.10 1.60
CA ILE A 82 -4.53 11.96 0.75
C ILE A 82 -4.87 11.29 -0.58
N ARG A 83 -3.92 11.36 -1.52
CA ARG A 83 -3.95 10.60 -2.78
C ARG A 83 -2.66 9.82 -2.92
N LEU A 84 -2.76 8.51 -3.18
CA LEU A 84 -1.62 7.67 -3.52
C LEU A 84 -1.30 7.85 -5.01
N SER A 85 -0.02 7.98 -5.34
CA SER A 85 0.43 7.98 -6.74
C SER A 85 0.54 6.55 -7.26
N ASP A 86 0.59 6.38 -8.59
CA ASP A 86 0.84 5.07 -9.19
C ASP A 86 2.17 4.44 -8.73
N ALA A 87 3.16 5.27 -8.36
CA ALA A 87 4.40 4.82 -7.74
C ALA A 87 4.19 4.11 -6.39
N GLU A 88 3.30 4.64 -5.53
CA GLU A 88 2.98 4.00 -4.25
C GLU A 88 2.29 2.66 -4.48
N TYR A 89 1.29 2.63 -5.36
CA TYR A 89 0.58 1.39 -5.70
C TYR A 89 1.50 0.34 -6.31
N PHE A 90 2.43 0.77 -7.18
CA PHE A 90 3.41 -0.12 -7.77
C PHE A 90 4.37 -0.68 -6.72
N TYR A 91 4.84 0.14 -5.79
CA TYR A 91 5.70 -0.33 -4.70
C TYR A 91 4.97 -1.33 -3.79
N ILE A 92 3.69 -1.10 -3.50
CA ILE A 92 2.84 -2.04 -2.75
C ILE A 92 2.71 -3.37 -3.51
N TYR A 93 2.49 -3.32 -4.83
CA TYR A 93 2.46 -4.52 -5.67
C TYR A 93 3.79 -5.28 -5.58
N GLU A 94 4.92 -4.60 -5.77
CA GLU A 94 6.25 -5.21 -5.69
C GLU A 94 6.49 -5.85 -4.31
N LEU A 95 6.10 -5.20 -3.21
CA LEU A 95 6.21 -5.77 -1.87
C LEU A 95 5.42 -7.08 -1.69
N LEU A 96 4.26 -7.21 -2.33
CA LEU A 96 3.39 -8.37 -2.17
C LEU A 96 3.83 -9.56 -3.04
N TYR A 97 4.47 -9.29 -4.18
CA TYR A 97 4.78 -10.30 -5.20
C TYR A 97 6.28 -10.60 -5.37
N ARG A 98 7.19 -9.85 -4.74
CA ARG A 98 8.65 -10.07 -4.79
C ARG A 98 9.29 -10.12 -3.41
#